data_AF-A0A0K2TXD9-F1
#
_entry.id   AF-A0A0K2TXD9-F1
#
_cell.length_a   1.000
_cell.length_b   1.000
_cell.length_c   1.000
_cell.angle_alpha   90.00
_cell.angle_beta   90.00
_cell.angle_gamma   90.00
#
_symmetry.space_group_name_H-M   'P 1'
#
loop_
_entity.id
_entity.type
_entity.pdbx_description
1 polymer ?
#
loop_
_entity_poly.entity_id
_entity_poly.type
_entity_poly.pdbx_seq_one_letter_code
_entity_poly.pdbx_strand_id
1 'polypeptide(L)'
;SLWGKYGALRSSLSKIMALMSSLTDMGVILLETSKTYNLEDFYGIQEERVDTFRKDLQNFRSVIKRIVYDACKATFSQSGFSLDDYRIECNYLQRQLSDNTSLSPEARYEVPKKLTFIEQSNKRLICEKLISFVHLVDWIFRIALYNCVKNTFDSIHMEMESRSAQFVIEADDGKKGSPTTASSVSSSTPMFHVVLSIYEKKIVLEPTIHNFEKVLEKYLHKLNEAINSIQLIIHDKDLNPFTRPYLYGKIDESL
;
A
#
# COMPACT_ATOMS: atom_id res chain seq x y z
N SER A 1 30.49 -20.55 3.14
CA SER A 1 30.35 -19.11 2.82
C SER A 1 29.03 -18.60 3.37
N LEU A 2 29.06 -17.62 4.28
CA LEU A 2 27.86 -17.05 4.95
C LEU A 2 26.92 -16.30 3.99
N TRP A 3 27.34 -16.09 2.74
CA TRP A 3 26.56 -15.46 1.67
C TRP A 3 25.47 -16.36 1.08
N GLY A 4 25.54 -17.68 1.25
CA GLY A 4 24.49 -18.60 0.79
C GLY A 4 23.23 -18.60 1.66
N LYS A 5 23.36 -18.32 2.96
CA LYS A 5 22.26 -18.43 3.95
C LYS A 5 21.23 -17.29 3.92
N TYR A 6 21.57 -16.16 3.28
CA TYR A 6 20.68 -14.98 3.20
C TYR A 6 20.24 -14.65 1.77
N GLY A 7 20.54 -15.53 0.80
CA GLY A 7 20.14 -15.35 -0.59
C GLY A 7 18.61 -15.23 -0.75
N ALA A 8 17.85 -15.94 0.08
CA ALA A 8 16.38 -15.90 0.05
C ALA A 8 15.83 -14.51 0.46
N LEU A 9 16.32 -13.91 1.55
CA LEU A 9 15.88 -12.58 1.99
C LEU A 9 16.24 -11.50 0.97
N ARG A 10 17.47 -11.53 0.44
CA ARG A 10 17.93 -10.54 -0.55
C ARG A 10 17.17 -10.66 -1.87
N SER A 11 16.97 -11.88 -2.37
CA SER A 11 16.20 -12.12 -3.59
C SER A 11 14.74 -11.68 -3.42
N SER A 12 14.16 -11.95 -2.24
CA SER A 12 12.79 -11.56 -1.93
C SER A 12 12.65 -10.05 -1.80
N LEU A 13 13.60 -9.36 -1.16
CA LEU A 13 13.62 -7.90 -1.08
C LEU A 13 13.66 -7.26 -2.48
N SER A 14 14.50 -7.78 -3.37
CA SER A 14 14.59 -7.28 -4.76
C SER A 14 13.27 -7.47 -5.51
N LYS A 15 12.59 -8.62 -5.32
CA LYS A 15 11.25 -8.86 -5.90
C LYS A 15 10.22 -7.89 -5.33
N ILE A 16 10.23 -7.67 -4.01
CA ILE A 16 9.33 -6.73 -3.33
C ILE A 16 9.57 -5.32 -3.86
N MET A 17 10.81 -4.86 -3.98
CA MET A 17 11.10 -3.53 -4.53
C MET A 17 10.60 -3.35 -5.97
N ALA A 18 10.77 -4.35 -6.83
CA ALA A 18 10.24 -4.32 -8.20
C ALA A 18 8.70 -4.24 -8.21
N LEU A 19 8.04 -5.03 -7.36
CA LEU A 19 6.59 -4.97 -7.18
C LEU A 19 6.15 -3.58 -6.68
N MET A 20 6.87 -2.98 -5.72
CA MET A 20 6.53 -1.67 -5.15
C MET A 20 6.68 -0.55 -6.16
N SER A 21 7.67 -0.63 -7.07
CA SER A 21 7.78 0.29 -8.20
C SER A 21 6.58 0.16 -9.15
N SER A 22 6.15 -1.07 -9.43
CA SER A 22 4.95 -1.28 -10.25
C SER A 22 3.67 -0.77 -9.56
N LEU A 23 3.62 -0.79 -8.22
CA LEU A 23 2.50 -0.22 -7.47
C LEU A 23 2.46 1.30 -7.60
N THR A 24 3.61 1.99 -7.52
CA THR A 24 3.66 3.45 -7.69
C THR A 24 3.26 3.92 -9.09
N ASP A 25 3.37 3.04 -10.08
CA ASP A 25 2.90 3.28 -11.45
C ASP A 25 1.38 3.05 -11.59
N MET A 26 0.73 2.36 -10.65
CA MET A 26 -0.72 2.25 -10.64
C MET A 26 -1.32 3.61 -10.25
N GLY A 27 -1.88 4.33 -11.23
CA GLY A 27 -2.54 5.60 -10.99
C GLY A 27 -3.75 5.44 -10.08
N VAL A 28 -3.78 6.12 -8.95
CA VAL A 28 -4.96 6.16 -8.06
C VAL A 28 -6.07 7.05 -8.66
N ILE A 29 -5.70 7.90 -9.61
CA ILE A 29 -6.61 8.76 -10.37
C ILE A 29 -6.73 8.30 -11.81
N LEU A 30 -7.92 8.48 -12.39
CA LEU A 30 -8.18 8.28 -13.80
C LEU A 30 -8.52 9.62 -14.47
N LEU A 31 -7.60 10.12 -15.30
CA LEU A 31 -7.78 11.34 -16.08
C LEU A 31 -7.68 11.03 -17.58
N GLU A 32 -8.80 11.11 -18.28
CA GLU A 32 -8.84 11.11 -19.74
C GLU A 32 -8.51 12.50 -20.31
N THR A 33 -7.47 12.58 -21.16
CA THR A 33 -6.94 13.82 -21.77
C THR A 33 -7.95 14.51 -22.71
N SER A 34 -8.90 13.75 -23.28
CA SER A 34 -9.89 14.24 -24.24
C SER A 34 -11.29 14.48 -23.65
N LYS A 35 -11.45 14.35 -22.32
CA LYS A 35 -12.75 14.47 -21.66
C LYS A 35 -12.85 15.76 -20.85
N THR A 36 -13.98 16.43 -20.99
CA THR A 36 -14.44 17.48 -20.07
C THR A 36 -15.41 16.85 -19.08
N TYR A 37 -15.15 17.04 -17.79
CA TYR A 37 -15.96 16.46 -16.74
C TYR A 37 -16.98 17.46 -16.19
N ASN A 38 -18.17 16.96 -15.87
CA ASN A 38 -18.95 17.59 -14.80
C ASN A 38 -18.35 17.18 -13.46
N LEU A 39 -18.52 18.02 -12.44
CA LEU A 39 -17.92 17.76 -11.13
C LEU A 39 -18.44 16.47 -10.47
N GLU A 40 -19.72 16.14 -10.64
CA GLU A 40 -20.32 14.90 -10.13
C GLU A 40 -19.80 13.67 -10.89
N ASP A 41 -19.73 13.75 -12.23
CA ASP A 41 -19.17 12.68 -13.07
C ASP A 41 -17.70 12.41 -12.74
N PHE A 42 -16.93 13.48 -12.53
CA PHE A 42 -15.54 13.38 -12.08
C PHE A 42 -15.44 12.61 -10.76
N TYR A 43 -16.24 13.01 -9.77
CA TYR A 43 -16.23 12.35 -8.47
C TYR A 43 -16.60 10.87 -8.57
N GLY A 44 -17.66 10.53 -9.31
CA GLY A 44 -18.09 9.13 -9.49
C GLY A 44 -17.01 8.25 -10.12
N ILE A 45 -16.30 8.77 -11.14
CA ILE A 45 -15.18 8.05 -11.77
C ILE A 45 -14.02 7.84 -10.79
N GLN A 46 -13.65 8.90 -10.05
CA GLN A 46 -12.56 8.77 -9.08
C GLN A 46 -12.94 7.88 -7.90
N GLU A 47 -14.21 7.89 -7.51
CA GLU A 47 -14.76 7.03 -6.48
C GLU A 47 -14.60 5.55 -6.85
N GLU A 48 -15.04 5.16 -8.05
CA GLU A 48 -14.88 3.80 -8.58
C GLU A 48 -13.40 3.41 -8.73
N ARG A 49 -12.56 4.38 -9.13
CA ARG A 49 -11.11 4.14 -9.24
C ARG A 49 -10.47 3.84 -7.89
N VAL A 50 -10.85 4.55 -6.83
CA VAL A 50 -10.36 4.28 -5.47
C VAL A 50 -10.82 2.91 -4.96
N ASP A 51 -12.05 2.51 -5.25
CA ASP A 51 -12.55 1.18 -4.88
C ASP A 51 -11.81 0.05 -5.62
N THR A 52 -11.44 0.28 -6.89
CA THR A 52 -10.59 -0.63 -7.66
C THR A 52 -9.18 -0.68 -7.09
N PHE A 53 -8.56 0.48 -6.84
CA PHE A 53 -7.24 0.60 -6.23
C PHE A 53 -7.17 -0.13 -4.88
N ARG A 54 -8.21 -0.03 -4.05
CA ARG A 54 -8.30 -0.74 -2.78
C ARG A 54 -8.23 -2.26 -2.95
N LYS A 55 -8.97 -2.82 -3.92
CA LYS A 55 -8.95 -4.27 -4.22
C LYS A 55 -7.58 -4.71 -4.72
N ASP A 56 -7.00 -3.95 -5.65
CA ASP A 56 -5.68 -4.23 -6.19
C ASP A 56 -4.61 -4.21 -5.10
N LEU A 57 -4.71 -3.25 -4.18
CA LEU A 57 -3.79 -3.10 -3.08
C LEU A 57 -3.90 -4.24 -2.04
N GLN A 58 -5.10 -4.76 -1.80
CA GLN A 58 -5.30 -5.98 -0.99
C GLN A 58 -4.67 -7.21 -1.64
N ASN A 59 -4.89 -7.38 -2.95
CA ASN A 59 -4.27 -8.46 -3.71
C ASN A 59 -2.75 -8.35 -3.66
N PHE A 60 -2.23 -7.15 -3.86
CA PHE A 60 -0.80 -6.84 -3.82
C PHE A 60 -0.18 -7.16 -2.45
N ARG A 61 -0.84 -6.73 -1.35
CA ARG A 61 -0.43 -7.10 0.02
C ARG A 61 -0.37 -8.61 0.20
N SER A 62 -1.35 -9.36 -0.31
CA SER A 62 -1.37 -10.83 -0.20
C SER A 62 -0.16 -11.48 -0.89
N VAL A 63 0.26 -10.93 -2.03
CA VAL A 63 1.46 -11.39 -2.76
C VAL A 63 2.72 -11.09 -1.97
N ILE A 64 2.87 -9.89 -1.42
CA ILE A 64 4.02 -9.52 -0.58
C ILE A 64 4.07 -10.41 0.66
N LYS A 65 2.95 -10.59 1.35
CA LYS A 65 2.83 -11.46 2.51
C LYS A 65 3.37 -12.86 2.21
N ARG A 66 2.97 -13.45 1.08
CA ARG A 66 3.44 -14.77 0.65
C ARG A 66 4.96 -14.77 0.42
N ILE A 67 5.49 -13.77 -0.30
CA ILE A 67 6.94 -13.65 -0.56
C ILE A 67 7.73 -13.53 0.76
N VAL A 68 7.27 -12.69 1.68
CA VAL A 68 7.88 -12.51 3.01
C VAL A 68 7.84 -13.81 3.79
N TYR A 69 6.68 -14.48 3.85
CA TYR A 69 6.50 -15.75 4.54
C TYR A 69 7.45 -16.82 3.98
N ASP A 70 7.51 -16.99 2.66
CA ASP A 70 8.38 -17.98 2.02
C ASP A 70 9.86 -17.70 2.27
N ALA A 71 10.25 -16.43 2.25
CA ALA A 71 11.63 -16.00 2.56
C ALA A 71 11.99 -16.30 4.03
N CYS A 72 11.11 -15.94 4.97
CA CYS A 72 11.28 -16.21 6.39
C CYS A 72 11.36 -17.72 6.65
N LYS A 73 10.44 -18.51 6.07
CA LYS A 73 10.41 -19.97 6.18
C LYS A 73 11.70 -20.60 5.65
N ALA A 74 12.18 -20.15 4.49
CA ALA A 74 13.42 -20.66 3.89
C ALA A 74 14.63 -20.35 4.78
N THR A 75 14.78 -19.11 5.26
CA THR A 75 15.89 -18.72 6.12
C THR A 75 15.85 -19.41 7.49
N PHE A 76 14.65 -19.61 8.05
CA PHE A 76 14.45 -20.32 9.31
C PHE A 76 14.84 -21.80 9.18
N SER A 77 14.38 -22.47 8.11
CA SER A 77 14.69 -23.87 7.83
C SER A 77 16.18 -24.09 7.53
N GLN A 78 16.81 -23.19 6.76
CA GLN A 78 18.27 -23.22 6.49
C GLN A 78 19.13 -23.04 7.74
N SER A 79 18.54 -22.50 8.81
CA SER A 79 19.19 -22.35 10.10
C SER A 79 19.00 -23.56 11.02
N GLY A 80 18.28 -24.59 10.55
CA GLY A 80 18.06 -25.85 11.28
C GLY A 80 16.82 -25.85 12.17
N PHE A 81 15.92 -24.87 12.05
CA PHE A 81 14.68 -24.79 12.82
C PHE A 81 13.46 -25.17 11.97
N SER A 82 12.56 -25.99 12.52
CA SER A 82 11.30 -26.35 11.86
C SER A 82 10.13 -25.49 12.35
N LEU A 83 9.20 -25.18 11.44
CA LEU A 83 7.93 -24.56 11.80
C LEU A 83 7.01 -25.52 12.57
N ASP A 84 7.15 -26.82 12.36
CA ASP A 84 6.39 -27.83 13.11
C ASP A 84 6.81 -27.84 14.58
N ASP A 85 8.11 -27.67 14.86
CA ASP A 85 8.62 -27.56 16.23
C ASP A 85 7.99 -26.36 16.96
N TYR A 86 7.87 -25.21 16.28
CA TYR A 86 7.20 -24.03 16.84
C TYR A 86 5.72 -24.29 17.15
N ARG A 87 5.01 -25.00 16.26
CA ARG A 87 3.59 -25.34 16.48
C ARG A 87 3.42 -26.27 17.68
N ILE A 88 4.32 -27.23 17.86
CA ILE A 88 4.35 -28.16 19.00
C ILE A 88 4.65 -27.37 20.29
N GLU A 89 5.63 -26.46 20.28
CA GLU A 89 5.97 -25.57 21.41
C GLU A 89 4.77 -24.71 21.86
N CYS A 90 4.06 -24.07 20.93
CA CYS A 90 2.88 -23.25 21.23
C CYS A 90 1.71 -24.07 21.81
N ASN A 91 1.42 -25.24 21.22
CA ASN A 91 0.36 -26.13 21.71
C ASN A 91 0.65 -26.63 23.12
N TYR A 92 1.94 -26.90 23.42
CA TYR A 92 2.38 -27.32 24.75
C TYR A 92 2.14 -26.20 25.79
N LEU A 93 2.52 -24.96 25.48
CA LEU A 93 2.27 -23.80 26.37
C LEU A 93 0.80 -23.50 26.61
N GLN A 94 -0.01 -23.49 25.55
CA GLN A 94 -1.44 -23.18 25.67
C GLN A 94 -2.12 -24.19 26.61
N ARG A 95 -1.68 -25.45 26.57
CA ARG A 95 -2.15 -26.51 27.48
C ARG A 95 -1.64 -26.38 28.91
N GLN A 96 -0.39 -25.94 29.12
CA GLN A 96 0.13 -25.66 30.46
C GLN A 96 -0.58 -24.47 31.14
N LEU A 97 -1.11 -23.53 30.36
CA LEU A 97 -1.87 -22.39 30.86
C LEU A 97 -3.36 -22.71 31.05
N SER A 98 -3.90 -23.66 30.27
CA SER A 98 -5.27 -24.14 30.40
C SER A 98 -5.37 -25.32 31.38
N ASP A 99 -5.00 -25.10 32.63
CA ASP A 99 -5.35 -26.03 33.71
C ASP A 99 -6.89 -26.12 33.79
N ASN A 100 -7.42 -27.32 33.57
CA ASN A 100 -8.84 -27.73 33.54
C ASN A 100 -9.57 -27.59 32.19
N THR A 101 -9.73 -28.71 31.47
CA THR A 101 -11.02 -29.42 31.25
C THR A 101 -10.88 -30.38 30.05
N SER A 102 -11.06 -31.68 30.31
CA SER A 102 -11.32 -32.78 29.35
C SER A 102 -10.73 -32.69 27.94
N LEU A 103 -9.58 -33.31 27.69
CA LEU A 103 -9.12 -33.62 26.33
C LEU A 103 -8.89 -35.13 26.20
N SER A 104 -9.39 -35.69 25.09
CA SER A 104 -9.37 -37.12 24.75
C SER A 104 -7.96 -37.74 24.83
N PRO A 105 -7.80 -38.99 25.33
CA PRO A 105 -6.51 -39.69 25.46
C PRO A 105 -5.77 -40.00 24.14
N GLU A 106 -6.34 -39.68 22.98
CA GLU A 106 -5.89 -40.21 21.68
C GLU A 106 -4.85 -39.34 20.94
N ALA A 107 -4.57 -38.12 21.42
CA ALA A 107 -3.50 -37.31 20.85
C ALA A 107 -2.14 -37.74 21.42
N ARG A 108 -1.40 -38.60 20.69
CA ARG A 108 -0.03 -39.01 21.03
C ARG A 108 0.81 -37.77 21.39
N TYR A 109 1.43 -37.83 22.56
CA TYR A 109 2.12 -36.73 23.21
C TYR A 109 3.46 -36.42 22.54
N GLU A 110 3.54 -35.34 21.77
CA GLU A 110 4.83 -34.79 21.33
C GLU A 110 5.29 -33.72 22.32
N VAL A 111 6.29 -34.08 23.13
CA VAL A 111 6.99 -33.14 24.02
C VAL A 111 7.94 -32.31 23.16
N PRO A 112 7.91 -30.96 23.25
CA PRO A 112 8.82 -30.12 22.49
C PRO A 112 10.29 -30.49 22.77
N LYS A 113 11.10 -30.54 21.71
CA LYS A 113 12.54 -30.78 21.85
C LYS A 113 13.17 -29.64 22.65
N LYS A 114 13.80 -29.97 23.77
CA LYS A 114 14.49 -28.97 24.59
C LYS A 114 15.77 -28.51 23.87
N LEU A 115 15.72 -27.32 23.28
CA LEU A 115 16.88 -26.70 22.64
C LEU A 115 17.97 -26.39 23.68
N THR A 116 19.24 -26.57 23.31
CA THR A 116 20.38 -26.15 24.14
C THR A 116 20.45 -24.63 24.24
N PHE A 117 21.15 -24.09 25.24
CA PHE A 117 21.33 -22.65 25.42
C PHE A 117 21.89 -21.95 24.17
N ILE A 118 22.83 -22.61 23.48
CA ILE A 118 23.44 -22.11 22.25
C ILE A 118 22.42 -22.09 21.10
N GLU A 119 21.62 -23.15 20.94
CA GLU A 119 20.57 -23.21 19.92
C GLU A 119 19.46 -22.18 20.16
N GLN A 120 19.07 -21.94 21.41
CA GLN A 120 18.10 -20.90 21.77
C GLN A 120 18.64 -19.50 21.48
N SER A 121 19.91 -19.24 21.80
CA SER A 121 20.57 -17.97 21.47
C SER A 121 20.65 -17.76 19.95
N ASN A 122 20.94 -18.81 19.18
CA ASN A 122 20.93 -18.75 17.72
C ASN A 122 19.52 -18.52 17.15
N LYS A 123 18.49 -19.19 17.68
CA LYS A 123 17.08 -18.99 17.30
C LYS A 123 16.67 -17.54 17.51
N ARG A 124 16.99 -16.94 18.66
CA ARG A 124 16.76 -15.52 18.96
C ARG A 124 17.40 -14.60 17.92
N LEU A 125 18.70 -14.78 17.66
CA LEU A 125 19.43 -13.94 16.69
C LEU A 125 18.83 -13.99 15.28
N ILE A 126 18.31 -15.16 14.87
CA ILE A 126 17.67 -15.31 13.56
C ILE A 126 16.30 -14.64 13.56
N CYS A 127 15.50 -14.82 14.60
CA CYS A 127 14.20 -14.15 14.73
C CYS A 127 14.34 -12.62 14.75
N GLU A 128 15.30 -12.06 15.48
CA GLU A 128 15.62 -10.61 15.47
C GLU A 128 15.89 -10.09 14.04
N LYS A 129 16.61 -10.86 13.24
CA LYS A 129 16.88 -10.52 11.83
C LYS A 129 15.64 -10.62 10.96
N LEU A 130 14.82 -11.65 11.15
CA LEU A 130 13.57 -11.83 10.40
C LEU A 130 12.57 -10.71 10.74
N ILE A 131 12.47 -10.31 12.01
CA ILE A 131 11.65 -9.18 12.45
C ILE A 131 12.13 -7.89 11.79
N SER A 132 13.44 -7.63 11.81
CA SER A 132 14.04 -6.47 11.14
C SER A 132 13.74 -6.46 9.63
N PHE A 133 13.76 -7.62 8.99
CA PHE A 133 13.38 -7.77 7.58
C PHE A 133 11.89 -7.47 7.35
N VAL A 134 10.98 -7.99 8.17
CA VAL A 134 9.54 -7.72 8.06
C VAL A 134 9.26 -6.22 8.26
N HIS A 135 9.87 -5.59 9.27
CA HIS A 135 9.78 -4.14 9.48
C HIS A 135 10.27 -3.33 8.28
N LEU A 136 11.39 -3.74 7.68
CA LEU A 136 11.90 -3.10 6.48
C LEU A 136 10.89 -3.18 5.32
N VAL A 137 10.27 -4.35 5.12
CA VAL A 137 9.25 -4.52 4.09
C VAL A 137 8.02 -3.66 4.37
N ASP A 138 7.55 -3.60 5.61
CA ASP A 138 6.43 -2.73 6.01
C ASP A 138 6.76 -1.24 5.79
N TRP A 139 7.99 -0.83 6.07
CA TRP A 139 8.45 0.53 5.80
C TRP A 139 8.48 0.84 4.29
N ILE A 140 9.01 -0.06 3.47
CA ILE A 140 9.00 0.08 2.00
C ILE A 140 7.56 0.16 1.49
N PHE A 141 6.67 -0.67 2.02
CA PHE A 141 5.25 -0.67 1.65
C PHE A 141 4.59 0.67 1.93
N ARG A 142 4.82 1.25 3.13
CA ARG A 142 4.32 2.59 3.47
C ARG A 142 4.86 3.68 2.56
N ILE A 143 6.13 3.62 2.19
CA ILE A 143 6.72 4.58 1.24
C ILE A 143 6.07 4.46 -0.14
N ALA A 144 5.84 3.24 -0.61
CA ALA A 144 5.16 3.02 -1.88
C ALA A 144 3.74 3.62 -1.86
N LEU A 145 2.98 3.43 -0.78
CA LEU A 145 1.65 4.02 -0.60
C LEU A 145 1.69 5.56 -0.59
N TYR A 146 2.63 6.14 0.14
CA TYR A 146 2.85 7.59 0.15
C TYR A 146 3.14 8.13 -1.26
N ASN A 147 4.02 7.45 -2.00
CA ASN A 147 4.34 7.81 -3.37
C ASN A 147 3.12 7.68 -4.30
N CYS A 148 2.24 6.70 -4.12
CA CYS A 148 1.00 6.60 -4.90
C CYS A 148 0.11 7.83 -4.70
N VAL A 149 -0.07 8.27 -3.45
CA VAL A 149 -0.84 9.47 -3.13
C VAL A 149 -0.18 10.70 -3.72
N LYS A 150 1.13 10.86 -3.54
CA LYS A 150 1.89 11.99 -4.08
C LYS A 150 1.79 12.06 -5.61
N ASN A 151 2.06 10.95 -6.30
CA ASN A 151 1.96 10.85 -7.76
C ASN A 151 0.56 11.21 -8.26
N THR A 152 -0.48 10.92 -7.47
CA THR A 152 -1.86 11.27 -7.80
C THR A 152 -2.08 12.77 -7.80
N PHE A 153 -1.59 13.48 -6.79
CA PHE A 153 -1.64 14.94 -6.76
C PHE A 153 -0.81 15.56 -7.87
N ASP A 154 0.41 15.05 -8.07
CA ASP A 154 1.30 15.53 -9.14
C ASP A 154 0.63 15.35 -10.52
N SER A 155 -0.10 14.25 -10.73
CA SER A 155 -0.84 14.00 -11.97
C SER A 155 -2.01 14.97 -12.17
N ILE A 156 -2.80 15.23 -11.13
CA ILE A 156 -3.88 16.25 -11.19
C ILE A 156 -3.29 17.61 -11.52
N HIS A 157 -2.24 18.00 -10.80
CA HIS A 157 -1.60 19.30 -10.95
C HIS A 157 -1.05 19.48 -12.36
N MET A 158 -0.30 18.49 -12.86
CA MET A 158 0.27 18.52 -14.20
C MET A 158 -0.81 18.62 -15.29
N GLU A 159 -1.92 17.89 -15.14
CA GLU A 159 -3.03 17.94 -16.10
C GLU A 159 -3.76 19.29 -16.07
N MET A 160 -3.95 19.86 -14.88
CA MET A 160 -4.54 21.20 -14.71
C MET A 160 -3.65 22.30 -15.30
N GLU A 161 -2.34 22.27 -15.04
CA GLU A 161 -1.39 23.23 -15.60
C GLU A 161 -1.28 23.10 -17.12
N SER A 162 -1.20 21.87 -17.64
CA SER A 162 -1.08 21.63 -19.08
C SER A 162 -2.30 22.16 -19.84
N ARG A 163 -3.52 21.93 -19.33
CA ARG A 163 -4.75 22.40 -19.97
C ARG A 163 -4.97 23.90 -19.79
N SER A 164 -4.57 24.49 -18.66
CA SER A 164 -4.74 25.94 -18.40
C SER A 164 -3.75 26.81 -19.17
N ALA A 165 -2.50 26.36 -19.35
CA ALA A 165 -1.47 27.09 -20.11
C ALA A 165 -1.84 27.34 -21.59
N GLN A 166 -2.82 26.58 -22.12
CA GLN A 166 -3.31 26.71 -23.49
C GLN A 166 -4.48 27.68 -23.64
N PHE A 167 -5.09 28.13 -22.53
CA PHE A 167 -6.10 29.19 -22.48
C PHE A 167 -5.49 30.52 -22.05
N VAL A 168 -4.47 30.99 -22.78
CA VAL A 168 -4.08 32.41 -22.68
C VAL A 168 -5.16 33.21 -23.40
N ILE A 169 -5.99 33.94 -22.66
CA ILE A 169 -6.86 34.95 -23.22
C ILE A 169 -5.93 36.07 -23.70
N GLU A 170 -5.58 36.07 -24.99
CA GLU A 170 -5.06 37.28 -25.63
C GLU A 170 -6.17 38.33 -25.53
N ALA A 171 -5.99 39.32 -24.66
CA ALA A 171 -6.83 40.50 -24.65
C ALA A 171 -6.64 41.19 -26.00
N ASP A 172 -7.63 41.08 -26.89
CA ASP A 172 -7.66 41.76 -28.18
C ASP A 172 -7.74 43.28 -27.94
N ASP A 173 -6.58 43.91 -27.88
CA ASP A 173 -6.41 45.37 -27.88
C ASP A 173 -6.70 45.94 -29.28
N GLY A 174 -7.88 45.63 -29.84
CA GLY A 174 -8.60 46.40 -30.85
C GLY A 174 -7.82 46.96 -32.05
N LYS A 175 -6.68 46.38 -32.44
CA LYS A 175 -5.86 46.86 -33.55
C LYS A 175 -5.90 45.87 -34.70
N LYS A 176 -6.77 46.18 -35.66
CA LYS A 176 -6.84 45.59 -37.01
C LYS A 176 -5.43 45.31 -37.57
N GLY A 177 -5.11 44.05 -37.84
CA GLY A 177 -3.92 43.67 -38.60
C GLY A 177 -3.75 42.17 -38.86
N SER A 178 -4.18 41.73 -40.05
CA SER A 178 -3.74 40.55 -40.84
C SER A 178 -3.88 39.12 -40.27
N PRO A 179 -4.44 38.16 -41.05
CA PRO A 179 -4.56 36.76 -40.66
C PRO A 179 -3.19 36.08 -40.75
N THR A 180 -2.50 35.98 -39.62
CA THR A 180 -1.31 35.13 -39.52
C THR A 180 -1.77 33.70 -39.28
N THR A 181 -1.36 32.82 -40.20
CA THR A 181 -1.53 31.37 -40.23
C THR A 181 -1.81 30.72 -38.88
N ALA A 182 -2.98 30.09 -38.78
CA ALA A 182 -3.34 29.12 -37.76
C ALA A 182 -2.33 27.96 -37.77
N SER A 183 -1.23 28.11 -37.03
CA SER A 183 -0.46 26.98 -36.56
C SER A 183 -1.36 26.23 -35.59
N SER A 184 -1.87 25.07 -36.04
CA SER A 184 -2.58 24.04 -35.27
C SER A 184 -2.56 24.27 -33.76
N VAL A 185 -3.51 25.06 -33.26
CA VAL A 185 -3.82 25.12 -31.83
C VAL A 185 -4.40 23.75 -31.54
N SER A 186 -3.57 22.83 -31.04
CA SER A 186 -4.04 21.55 -30.52
C SER A 186 -5.14 21.88 -29.52
N SER A 187 -6.39 21.61 -29.90
CA SER A 187 -7.58 22.00 -29.16
C SER A 187 -7.56 21.28 -27.82
N SER A 188 -7.03 21.95 -26.80
CA SER A 188 -7.00 21.39 -25.46
C SER A 188 -8.40 21.35 -24.91
N THR A 189 -8.82 20.16 -24.53
CA THR A 189 -10.17 19.96 -24.00
C THR A 189 -10.18 20.41 -22.53
N PRO A 190 -10.99 21.42 -22.15
CA PRO A 190 -11.02 21.89 -20.77
C PRO A 190 -11.36 20.75 -19.82
N MET A 191 -10.77 20.76 -18.62
CA MET A 191 -10.94 19.68 -17.66
C MET A 191 -12.35 19.65 -17.06
N PHE A 192 -12.96 20.81 -16.80
CA PHE A 192 -14.26 20.90 -16.16
C PHE A 192 -15.22 21.81 -16.91
N HIS A 193 -16.50 21.44 -16.89
CA HIS A 193 -17.59 22.30 -17.32
C HIS A 193 -18.00 23.24 -16.18
N VAL A 194 -18.07 24.54 -16.46
CA VAL A 194 -18.53 25.56 -15.51
C VAL A 194 -19.57 26.44 -16.20
N VAL A 195 -20.74 26.55 -15.57
CA VAL A 195 -21.87 27.36 -16.04
C VAL A 195 -21.82 28.73 -15.37
N LEU A 196 -21.73 29.78 -16.19
CA LEU A 196 -21.87 31.16 -15.74
C LEU A 196 -23.33 31.58 -15.82
N SER A 197 -23.95 31.85 -14.67
CA SER A 197 -25.31 32.38 -14.58
C SER A 197 -25.27 33.84 -14.12
N ILE A 198 -25.78 34.74 -14.96
CA ILE A 198 -25.84 36.18 -14.68
C ILE A 198 -27.27 36.53 -14.24
N TYR A 199 -27.38 37.13 -13.06
CA TYR A 199 -28.62 37.66 -12.49
C TYR A 199 -28.47 39.17 -12.30
N GLU A 200 -29.59 39.88 -12.13
CA GLU A 200 -29.63 41.37 -12.06
C GLU A 200 -28.62 42.03 -11.10
N LYS A 201 -28.22 41.33 -10.03
CA LYS A 201 -27.25 41.83 -9.03
C LYS A 201 -26.15 40.84 -8.64
N LYS A 202 -26.03 39.70 -9.33
CA LYS A 202 -25.04 38.68 -8.99
C LYS A 202 -24.60 37.87 -10.20
N ILE A 203 -23.33 37.49 -10.19
CA ILE A 203 -22.75 36.54 -11.13
C ILE A 203 -22.47 35.26 -10.33
N VAL A 204 -22.99 34.13 -10.80
CA VAL A 204 -22.83 32.83 -10.13
C VAL A 204 -22.15 31.87 -11.09
N LEU A 205 -21.09 31.21 -10.63
CA LEU A 205 -20.42 30.12 -11.33
C LEU A 205 -20.86 28.80 -10.70
N GLU A 206 -21.39 27.89 -11.49
CA GLU A 206 -21.76 26.54 -11.05
C GLU A 206 -20.94 25.51 -11.84
N PRO A 207 -20.13 24.65 -11.21
CA PRO A 207 -19.88 24.56 -9.76
C PRO A 207 -19.01 25.71 -9.23
N THR A 208 -19.26 26.14 -7.98
CA THR A 208 -18.41 27.12 -7.30
C THR A 208 -17.09 26.50 -6.84
N ILE A 209 -16.11 27.34 -6.48
CA ILE A 209 -14.84 26.88 -5.88
C ILE A 209 -15.11 25.99 -4.65
N HIS A 210 -16.09 26.34 -3.82
CA HIS A 210 -16.45 25.55 -2.64
C HIS A 210 -16.99 24.16 -3.01
N ASN A 211 -17.70 24.03 -4.14
CA ASN A 211 -18.14 22.73 -4.64
C ASN A 211 -16.92 21.86 -5.02
N PHE A 212 -15.93 22.44 -5.70
CA PHE A 212 -14.68 21.73 -6.05
C PHE A 212 -13.92 21.27 -4.81
N GLU A 213 -13.72 22.16 -3.83
CA GLU A 213 -13.05 21.84 -2.57
C GLU A 213 -13.73 20.67 -1.85
N LYS A 214 -15.06 20.72 -1.74
CA LYS A 214 -15.85 19.66 -1.09
C LYS A 214 -15.72 18.31 -1.81
N VAL A 215 -15.65 18.30 -3.13
CA VAL A 215 -15.48 17.06 -3.91
C VAL A 215 -14.08 16.50 -3.77
N LEU A 216 -13.05 17.36 -3.79
CA LEU A 216 -11.68 16.94 -3.53
C LEU A 216 -11.52 16.42 -2.11
N GLU A 217 -12.10 17.08 -1.11
CA GLU A 217 -12.07 16.62 0.29
C GLU A 217 -12.70 15.23 0.44
N LYS A 218 -13.86 15.00 -0.18
CA LYS A 218 -14.51 13.67 -0.21
C LYS A 218 -13.62 12.62 -0.88
N TYR A 219 -13.00 12.96 -2.00
CA TYR A 219 -12.08 12.06 -2.70
C TYR A 219 -10.87 11.70 -1.82
N LEU A 220 -10.25 12.69 -1.18
CA LEU A 220 -9.12 12.48 -0.27
C LEU A 220 -9.50 11.65 0.95
N HIS A 221 -10.69 11.88 1.50
CA HIS A 221 -11.20 11.07 2.60
C HIS A 221 -11.30 9.60 2.19
N LYS A 222 -11.94 9.30 1.06
CA LYS A 222 -12.10 7.92 0.56
C LYS A 222 -10.77 7.27 0.21
N LEU A 223 -9.82 8.02 -0.35
CA LEU A 223 -8.46 7.55 -0.61
C LEU A 223 -7.73 7.20 0.71
N ASN A 224 -7.84 8.07 1.72
CA ASN A 224 -7.24 7.83 3.02
C ASN A 224 -7.86 6.61 3.72
N GLU A 225 -9.17 6.41 3.61
CA GLU A 225 -9.84 5.20 4.09
C GLU A 225 -9.33 3.94 3.37
N ALA A 226 -9.17 3.99 2.05
CA ALA A 226 -8.65 2.87 1.27
C ALA A 226 -7.23 2.47 1.73
N ILE A 227 -6.34 3.44 1.93
CA ILE A 227 -4.97 3.23 2.39
C ILE A 227 -4.94 2.71 3.84
N ASN A 228 -5.69 3.33 4.75
CA ASN A 228 -5.72 2.94 6.16
C ASN A 228 -6.43 1.60 6.40
N SER A 229 -7.24 1.13 5.45
CA SER A 229 -7.88 -0.19 5.55
C SER A 229 -6.88 -1.35 5.51
N ILE A 230 -5.61 -1.08 5.23
CA ILE A 230 -4.59 -2.09 4.99
C ILE A 230 -3.67 -2.23 6.19
N GLN A 231 -3.76 -3.40 6.83
CA GLN A 231 -2.92 -3.74 7.97
C GLN A 231 -1.48 -4.02 7.52
N LEU A 232 -0.52 -3.69 8.38
CA LEU A 232 0.88 -4.05 8.16
C LEU A 232 1.06 -5.56 8.16
N ILE A 233 2.13 -6.03 7.51
CA ILE A 233 2.45 -7.45 7.38
C ILE A 233 2.89 -8.02 8.74
N ILE A 234 3.60 -7.25 9.57
CA ILE A 234 4.05 -7.71 10.90
C ILE A 234 2.92 -8.21 11.81
N HIS A 235 1.69 -7.72 11.63
CA HIS A 235 0.53 -8.13 12.43
C HIS A 235 -0.11 -9.43 11.93
N ASP A 236 0.37 -10.01 10.83
CA ASP A 236 -0.14 -11.27 10.32
C ASP A 236 0.29 -12.43 11.23
N LYS A 237 -0.70 -13.17 11.75
CA LYS A 237 -0.47 -14.31 12.65
C LYS A 237 0.40 -15.41 12.04
N ASP A 238 0.43 -15.52 10.71
CA ASP A 238 1.25 -16.49 9.98
C ASP A 238 2.76 -16.23 10.16
N LEU A 239 3.13 -15.00 10.56
CA LEU A 239 4.52 -14.62 10.85
C LEU A 239 4.91 -14.77 12.32
N ASN A 240 3.96 -15.09 13.22
CA ASN A 240 4.23 -15.35 14.63
C ASN A 240 5.38 -16.35 14.90
N PRO A 241 5.57 -17.43 14.11
CA PRO A 241 6.73 -18.32 14.28
C PRO A 241 8.08 -17.60 14.20
N PHE A 242 8.14 -16.49 13.48
CA PHE A 242 9.35 -15.71 13.27
C PHE A 242 9.41 -14.49 14.19
N THR A 243 8.26 -13.84 14.44
CA THR A 243 8.17 -12.58 15.19
C THR A 243 7.96 -12.77 16.67
N ARG A 244 7.39 -13.89 17.10
CA ARG A 244 7.12 -14.22 18.51
C ARG A 244 7.64 -15.64 18.81
N PRO A 245 8.96 -15.87 18.75
CA PRO A 245 9.53 -17.19 18.92
C PRO A 245 9.39 -17.69 20.36
N TYR A 246 9.27 -19.01 20.51
CA TYR A 246 9.39 -19.64 21.81
C TYR A 246 10.86 -19.79 22.21
N LEU A 247 11.23 -19.17 23.32
CA LEU A 247 12.58 -19.14 23.88
C LEU A 247 12.49 -19.31 25.40
N TYR A 248 13.39 -20.09 25.99
CA TYR A 248 13.51 -20.26 27.45
C TYR A 248 12.22 -20.65 28.18
N GLY A 249 11.32 -21.39 27.53
CA GLY A 249 10.09 -21.83 28.17
C GLY A 249 8.92 -20.84 28.05
N LYS A 250 9.09 -19.72 27.35
CA LYS A 250 8.07 -18.67 27.18
C LYS A 250 8.07 -18.14 25.75
N ILE A 251 6.96 -17.49 25.36
CA ILE A 251 6.95 -16.65 24.16
C ILE A 251 7.78 -15.42 24.50
N ASP A 252 8.78 -15.12 23.70
CA ASP A 252 9.55 -13.90 23.86
C ASP A 252 8.73 -12.73 23.29
N GLU A 253 8.16 -11.92 24.19
CA GLU A 253 7.44 -10.69 23.85
C GLU A 253 8.36 -9.47 23.75
N SER A 254 9.66 -9.63 24.03
CA SER A 254 10.65 -8.54 23.99
C SER A 254 11.25 -8.30 22.59
N LEU A 255 10.72 -8.98 21.58
CA LEU A 255 11.17 -8.99 20.19
C LEU A 255 10.19 -8.26 19.25
#